data_AF-A0A1H4DGD7-F1
#
_entry.id   AF-A0A1H4DGD7-F1
#
_cell.length_a   1.000
_cell.length_b   1.000
_cell.length_c   1.000
_cell.angle_alpha   90.00
_cell.angle_beta   90.00
_cell.angle_gamma   90.00
#
_symmetry.space_group_name_H-M   'P 1'
#
loop_
_entity.id
_entity.type
_entity.pdbx_description
1 polymer ?
#
loop_
_entity_poly.entity_id
_entity_poly.type
_entity_poly.pdbx_seq_one_letter_code
_entity_poly.pdbx_strand_id
1 'polypeptide(L)'
;MFPGTTILNYLFWMAIGMLQVLIVVGAYEWLKRYDKKVSWWQMVLMYGCFASFCLTIAGGATLSGEFETRGGLFFIGFLGVPHIIVGAIMARLFIFKKQLVK
;
A
#
# COMPACT_ATOMS: atom_id res chain seq x y z
N MET A 1 22.44 1.49 7.12
CA MET A 1 22.87 1.76 5.73
C MET A 1 22.07 0.92 4.75
N PHE A 2 21.08 1.51 4.06
CA PHE A 2 20.71 0.99 2.74
C PHE A 2 21.97 1.10 1.86
N PRO A 3 22.37 0.07 1.09
CA PRO A 3 23.64 0.12 0.39
C PRO A 3 23.48 1.09 -0.79
N GLY A 4 23.93 2.33 -0.61
CA GLY A 4 23.76 3.44 -1.54
C GLY A 4 24.43 3.27 -2.91
N THR A 5 25.01 2.11 -3.23
CA THR A 5 25.83 1.92 -4.44
C THR A 5 25.87 0.48 -4.99
N THR A 6 25.10 -0.47 -4.45
CA THR A 6 25.15 -1.88 -4.93
C THR A 6 23.99 -2.21 -5.86
N ILE A 7 24.22 -3.16 -6.78
CA ILE A 7 23.18 -3.72 -7.68
C ILE A 7 21.94 -4.20 -6.92
N LEU A 8 22.11 -4.59 -5.65
CA LEU A 8 21.05 -5.00 -4.74
C LEU A 8 20.00 -3.90 -4.52
N ASN A 9 20.40 -2.62 -4.56
CA ASN A 9 19.48 -1.49 -4.43
C ASN A 9 18.52 -1.41 -5.64
N TYR A 10 19.06 -1.52 -6.86
CA TYR A 10 18.25 -1.53 -8.07
C TYR A 10 17.31 -2.74 -8.12
N LEU A 11 17.81 -3.93 -7.76
CA LEU A 11 17.00 -5.14 -7.66
C LEU A 11 15.88 -5.01 -6.61
N PHE A 12 16.16 -4.39 -5.47
CA PHE A 12 15.17 -4.13 -4.43
C PHE A 12 14.04 -3.24 -4.96
N TRP A 13 14.36 -2.08 -5.56
CA TRP A 13 13.33 -1.19 -6.10
C TRP A 13 12.55 -1.80 -7.26
N MET A 14 13.21 -2.58 -8.13
CA MET A 14 12.51 -3.34 -9.18
C MET A 14 11.54 -4.38 -8.58
N ALA A 15 11.96 -5.11 -7.54
CA ALA A 15 11.09 -6.07 -6.87
C ALA A 15 9.89 -5.40 -6.20
N ILE A 16 10.11 -4.26 -5.54
CA ILE A 16 9.02 -3.46 -4.95
C ILE A 16 8.06 -2.95 -6.04
N GLY A 17 8.57 -2.41 -7.14
CA GLY A 17 7.75 -1.96 -8.27
C GLY A 17 6.93 -3.10 -8.89
N MET A 18 7.54 -4.26 -9.11
CA MET A 18 6.85 -5.47 -9.59
C MET A 18 5.74 -5.88 -8.62
N LEU A 19 6.01 -5.89 -7.32
CA LEU A 19 5.03 -6.25 -6.30
C LEU A 19 3.83 -5.29 -6.28
N GLN A 20 4.06 -3.99 -6.47
CA GLN A 20 2.97 -3.02 -6.61
C GLN A 20 2.09 -3.31 -7.84
N VAL A 21 2.71 -3.61 -9.00
CA VAL A 21 1.96 -3.98 -10.22
C VAL A 21 1.14 -5.25 -10.01
N LEU A 22 1.74 -6.28 -9.40
CA LEU A 22 1.05 -7.54 -9.12
C LEU A 22 -0.15 -7.36 -8.18
N ILE A 23 -0.04 -6.47 -7.19
CA ILE A 23 -1.16 -6.15 -6.29
C ILE A 23 -2.31 -5.50 -7.07
N VAL A 24 -2.02 -4.55 -7.96
CA VAL A 24 -3.06 -3.88 -8.75
C VAL A 24 -3.74 -4.83 -9.74
N VAL A 25 -2.95 -5.60 -10.49
CA VAL A 25 -3.48 -6.59 -11.44
C VAL A 25 -4.28 -7.67 -10.71
N GLY A 26 -3.75 -8.18 -9.59
CA GLY A 26 -4.43 -9.16 -8.75
C GLY A 26 -5.75 -8.63 -8.18
N ALA A 27 -5.77 -7.37 -7.73
CA ALA A 27 -6.99 -6.72 -7.27
C ALA A 27 -8.04 -6.57 -8.39
N TYR A 28 -7.61 -6.22 -9.60
CA TYR A 28 -8.49 -6.12 -10.76
C TYR A 28 -9.14 -7.46 -11.13
N GLU A 29 -8.33 -8.52 -11.23
CA GLU A 29 -8.81 -9.88 -11.52
C GLU A 29 -9.72 -10.41 -10.41
N TRP A 30 -9.39 -10.12 -9.14
CA TRP A 30 -10.25 -10.46 -8.00
C TRP A 30 -11.61 -9.77 -8.09
N LEU A 31 -11.65 -8.45 -8.37
CA LEU A 31 -12.91 -7.72 -8.52
C LEU A 31 -13.76 -8.29 -9.66
N LYS A 32 -13.14 -8.64 -10.79
CA LYS A 32 -13.81 -9.26 -11.94
C LYS A 32 -14.39 -10.64 -11.59
N ARG A 33 -13.65 -11.47 -10.85
CA ARG A 33 -14.11 -12.80 -10.43
C ARG A 33 -15.33 -12.75 -9.51
N TYR A 34 -15.49 -11.70 -8.70
CA TYR A 34 -16.61 -11.55 -7.77
C TYR A 34 -17.73 -10.61 -8.27
N ASP A 35 -17.74 -10.26 -9.58
CA ASP A 35 -18.68 -9.32 -10.22
C ASP A 35 -18.82 -7.98 -9.45
N LYS A 36 -17.70 -7.51 -8.87
CA LYS A 36 -17.67 -6.27 -8.10
C LYS A 36 -17.43 -5.09 -9.04
N LYS A 37 -18.46 -4.26 -9.20
CA LYS A 37 -18.39 -3.01 -9.97
C LYS A 37 -17.80 -1.89 -9.11
N VAL A 38 -16.48 -1.69 -9.22
CA VAL A 38 -15.74 -0.58 -8.61
C VAL A 38 -15.42 0.45 -9.71
N SER A 39 -15.67 1.73 -9.47
CA SER A 39 -15.35 2.77 -10.44
C SER A 39 -13.83 3.00 -10.52
N TRP A 40 -13.34 3.46 -11.67
CA TRP A 40 -11.91 3.68 -11.85
C TRP A 40 -11.32 4.66 -10.82
N TRP A 41 -12.06 5.73 -10.46
CA TRP A 41 -11.67 6.67 -9.41
C TRP A 41 -11.56 6.02 -8.02
N GLN A 42 -12.45 5.09 -7.67
CA GLN A 42 -12.35 4.33 -6.41
C GLN A 42 -11.09 3.46 -6.40
N MET A 43 -10.75 2.88 -7.56
CA MET A 43 -9.54 2.09 -7.73
C MET A 43 -8.27 2.95 -7.58
N VAL A 44 -8.25 4.15 -8.16
CA VAL A 44 -7.15 5.13 -8.01
C VAL A 44 -7.00 5.57 -6.55
N LEU A 45 -8.09 5.86 -5.84
CA LEU A 45 -8.03 6.23 -4.42
C LEU A 45 -7.49 5.09 -3.55
N MET A 46 -7.95 3.86 -3.79
CA MET A 46 -7.43 2.68 -3.08
C MET A 46 -5.94 2.47 -3.35
N TYR A 47 -5.53 2.57 -4.61
CA TYR A 47 -4.12 2.45 -4.98
C TYR A 47 -3.28 3.59 -4.41
N GLY A 48 -3.79 4.82 -4.42
CA GLY A 48 -3.12 5.97 -3.82
C GLY A 48 -2.91 5.80 -2.31
N CYS A 49 -3.91 5.26 -1.59
CA CYS A 49 -3.78 4.92 -0.18
C CYS A 49 -2.69 3.85 0.03
N PHE A 50 -2.67 2.80 -0.80
CA PHE A 50 -1.65 1.76 -0.75
C PHE A 50 -0.24 2.29 -1.07
N ALA A 51 -0.08 3.09 -2.12
CA ALA A 51 1.20 3.69 -2.49
C ALA A 51 1.73 4.63 -1.39
N SER A 52 0.86 5.44 -0.79
CA SER A 52 1.20 6.29 0.37
C SER A 52 1.63 5.47 1.60
N PHE A 53 0.99 4.32 1.83
CA PHE A 53 1.40 3.38 2.86
C PHE A 53 2.79 2.79 2.58
N CYS A 54 3.08 2.40 1.33
CA CYS A 54 4.43 1.96 0.94
C CYS A 54 5.49 3.04 1.19
N LEU A 55 5.18 4.31 0.91
CA LEU A 55 6.08 5.44 1.21
C LEU A 55 6.31 5.60 2.71
N THR A 56 5.27 5.38 3.53
CA THR A 56 5.40 5.40 4.99
C THR A 56 6.36 4.31 5.48
N ILE A 57 6.23 3.09 4.96
CA ILE A 57 7.15 1.99 5.25
C ILE A 57 8.57 2.35 4.80
N ALA A 58 8.74 2.89 3.59
CA ALA A 58 10.04 3.30 3.07
C ALA A 58 10.69 4.39 3.93
N GLY A 59 9.92 5.39 4.38
CA GLY A 59 10.40 6.44 5.29
C GLY A 59 10.84 5.88 6.65
N GLY A 60 10.05 4.97 7.24
CA GLY A 60 10.42 4.33 8.50
C GLY A 60 11.64 3.40 8.39
N ALA A 61 11.77 2.71 7.26
CA ALA A 61 12.95 1.90 6.96
C ALA A 61 14.20 2.77 6.77
N THR A 62 14.04 3.96 6.17
CA THR A 62 15.13 4.94 6.00
C THR A 62 15.63 5.43 7.36
N LEU A 63 14.73 5.89 8.25
CA LEU A 63 15.07 6.29 9.62
C LEU A 63 15.75 5.17 10.41
N SER A 64 15.24 3.94 10.29
CA SER A 64 15.88 2.77 10.93
C SER A 64 17.28 2.49 10.37
N GLY A 65 17.49 2.78 9.09
CA GLY A 65 18.78 2.66 8.41
C GLY A 65 19.80 3.72 8.81
N GLU A 66 19.35 4.86 9.35
CA GLU A 66 20.14 5.98 9.89
C GLU A 66 20.37 5.86 11.41
N PHE A 67 20.19 4.65 11.97
CA PHE A 67 20.35 4.33 13.40
C PHE A 67 19.29 4.95 14.33
N GLU A 68 18.23 5.55 13.76
CA GLU A 68 17.06 6.03 14.51
C GLU A 68 15.92 5.00 14.49
N THR A 69 16.19 3.75 14.90
CA THR A 69 15.20 2.66 14.86
C THR A 69 13.92 2.98 15.64
N ARG A 70 14.03 3.68 16.78
CA ARG A 70 12.85 4.12 17.55
C ARG A 70 12.01 5.14 16.77
N GLY A 71 12.65 6.07 16.08
CA GLY A 71 12.00 7.07 15.22
C GLY A 71 11.32 6.41 14.02
N GLY A 72 12.00 5.46 13.37
CA GLY A 72 11.44 4.69 12.25
C GLY A 72 10.22 3.86 12.65
N LEU A 73 10.27 3.18 13.80
CA LEU A 73 9.12 2.44 14.33
C LEU A 73 7.96 3.36 14.71
N PHE A 74 8.24 4.51 15.33
CA PHE A 74 7.20 5.48 15.67
C PHE A 74 6.56 6.08 14.42
N PHE A 75 7.35 6.40 13.39
CA PHE A 75 6.87 6.89 12.11
C PHE A 75 5.92 5.88 11.43
N ILE A 76 6.32 4.61 11.36
CA ILE A 76 5.49 3.52 10.83
C ILE A 76 4.23 3.33 11.66
N GLY A 77 4.33 3.36 12.99
CA GLY A 77 3.17 3.21 13.87
C GLY A 77 2.18 4.36 13.70
N PHE A 78 2.67 5.59 13.81
CA PHE A 78 1.85 6.80 13.81
C PHE A 78 1.21 7.08 12.45
N LEU A 79 1.93 6.91 11.34
CA LEU A 79 1.38 7.14 10.00
C LEU A 79 0.81 5.86 9.38
N GLY A 80 1.40 4.70 9.62
CA GLY A 80 0.99 3.44 9.00
C GLY A 80 -0.31 2.88 9.56
N VAL A 81 -0.57 2.98 10.87
CA VAL A 81 -1.84 2.51 11.45
C VAL A 81 -3.04 3.25 10.87
N PRO A 82 -3.06 4.59 10.77
CA PRO A 82 -4.11 5.32 10.07
C PRO A 82 -4.32 4.86 8.63
N HIS A 83 -3.24 4.57 7.88
CA HIS A 83 -3.37 4.06 6.50
C HIS A 83 -4.09 2.72 6.45
N ILE A 84 -3.79 1.79 7.36
CA ILE A 84 -4.50 0.49 7.44
C ILE A 84 -5.99 0.71 7.76
N ILE A 85 -6.30 1.58 8.72
CA ILE A 85 -7.68 1.91 9.10
C ILE A 85 -8.43 2.51 7.90
N VAL A 86 -7.85 3.52 7.25
CA VAL A 86 -8.43 4.19 6.08
C VAL A 86 -8.61 3.20 4.93
N GLY A 87 -7.61 2.35 4.66
CA GLY A 87 -7.68 1.31 3.63
C GLY A 87 -8.80 0.31 3.90
N ALA A 88 -8.98 -0.13 5.15
CA ALA A 88 -10.07 -1.02 5.55
C ALA A 88 -11.44 -0.36 5.38
N ILE A 89 -11.57 0.91 5.75
CA ILE A 89 -12.79 1.71 5.53
C ILE A 89 -13.09 1.83 4.04
N MET A 90 -12.11 2.19 3.21
CA MET A 90 -12.26 2.28 1.75
C MET A 90 -12.69 0.94 1.14
N ALA A 91 -12.05 -0.17 1.53
CA ALA A 91 -12.43 -1.49 1.06
C ALA A 91 -13.89 -1.83 1.43
N ARG A 92 -14.29 -1.53 2.67
CA ARG A 92 -15.67 -1.72 3.11
C ARG A 92 -16.66 -0.87 2.31
N LEU A 93 -16.32 0.40 2.06
CA LEU A 93 -17.19 1.35 1.36
C LEU A 93 -17.27 1.10 -0.15
N PHE A 94 -16.18 0.66 -0.80
CA PHE A 94 -16.13 0.54 -2.26
C PHE A 94 -16.44 -0.87 -2.75
N ILE A 95 -15.97 -1.90 -2.03
CA ILE A 95 -16.02 -3.29 -2.47
C ILE A 95 -17.13 -4.06 -1.76
N PHE A 96 -17.21 -3.93 -0.43
CA PHE A 96 -18.16 -4.67 0.41
C PHE A 96 -19.41 -3.87 0.75
N LYS A 97 -19.88 -3.05 -0.20
CA LYS A 97 -21.14 -2.32 -0.07
C LYS A 97 -22.24 -3.31 0.32
N LYS A 98 -22.94 -3.05 1.43
CA LYS A 98 -24.19 -3.75 1.72
C LYS A 98 -25.14 -3.46 0.56
N GLN A 99 -25.67 -4.51 -0.08
CA GLN A 99 -26.82 -4.32 -0.94
C GLN A 99 -27.98 -3.88 -0.03
N LEU A 100 -28.43 -2.63 -0.21
CA LEU A 100 -29.73 -2.23 0.29
C LEU A 100 -30.73 -3.13 -0.45
N VAL A 101 -31.37 -4.03 0.29
CA VAL A 101 -32.54 -4.77 -0.19
C VAL A 101 -33.53 -3.72 -0.68
N LYS A 102 -33.75 -3.68 -2.00
CA LYS A 102 -34.84 -2.92 -2.61
C LYS A 102 -36.13 -3.71 -2.48
#